data_AF-A0A0M9E6G2-F1
#
_entry.id   AF-A0A0M9E6G2-F1
#
_cell.length_a   1.000
_cell.length_b   1.000
_cell.length_c   1.000
_cell.angle_alpha   90.00
_cell.angle_beta   90.00
_cell.angle_gamma   90.00
#
_symmetry.space_group_name_H-M   'P 1'
#
loop_
_entity.id
_entity.type
_entity.pdbx_description
1 polymer ?
#
loop_
_entity_poly.entity_id
_entity_poly.type
_entity_poly.pdbx_seq_one_letter_code
_entity_poly.pdbx_strand_id
1 'polypeptide(L)'
;MHSTIFTVKNFSFAFKNFHFIRNSSKKLRLASESGERIVQLVNSQTTFNDILNAKAIRNAIRVDLALGGSTNTTLHIPAIAYAAGIDINLTTFDDISREIPQITSLRPAGDYMLEDLEAAGGVSAVLN
;
A
#
# COMPACT_ATOMS: atom_id res chain seq x y z
N MET A 1 -5.44 20.96 7.11
CA MET A 1 -6.03 19.72 7.67
C MET A 1 -6.95 18.96 6.71
N HIS A 2 -7.63 19.62 5.75
CA HIS A 2 -8.49 18.93 4.78
C HIS A 2 -7.73 18.10 3.71
N SER A 3 -6.54 18.54 3.28
CA SER A 3 -5.73 17.83 2.26
C SER A 3 -5.20 16.47 2.75
N THR A 4 -4.74 16.39 4.01
CA THR A 4 -4.16 15.16 4.57
C THR A 4 -5.18 14.03 4.75
N ILE A 5 -6.43 14.34 5.09
CA ILE A 5 -7.51 13.35 5.24
C ILE A 5 -7.91 12.78 3.88
N PHE A 6 -7.88 13.62 2.85
CA PHE A 6 -8.21 13.23 1.47
C PHE A 6 -7.13 12.33 0.85
N THR A 7 -5.85 12.68 1.02
CA THR A 7 -4.72 11.83 0.60
C THR A 7 -4.76 10.44 1.25
N VAL A 8 -4.98 10.40 2.58
CA VAL A 8 -5.03 9.13 3.31
C VAL A 8 -6.19 8.27 2.84
N LYS A 9 -7.38 8.83 2.59
CA LYS A 9 -8.54 8.06 2.08
C LYS A 9 -8.29 7.48 0.69
N ASN A 10 -7.58 8.19 -0.18
CA ASN A 10 -7.36 7.78 -1.58
C ASN A 10 -6.25 6.74 -1.70
N PHE A 11 -5.14 6.93 -0.98
CA PHE A 11 -4.11 5.90 -0.88
C PHE A 11 -4.65 4.67 -0.15
N SER A 12 -5.45 4.88 0.90
CA SER A 12 -6.14 3.81 1.63
C SER A 12 -7.12 3.02 0.76
N PHE A 13 -7.68 3.58 -0.32
CA PHE A 13 -8.54 2.82 -1.23
C PHE A 13 -7.78 1.65 -1.87
N ALA A 14 -6.56 1.90 -2.37
CA ALA A 14 -5.75 0.85 -3.00
C ALA A 14 -5.35 -0.26 -2.02
N PHE A 15 -4.99 0.11 -0.78
CA PHE A 15 -4.61 -0.87 0.25
C PHE A 15 -5.81 -1.58 0.87
N LYS A 16 -6.93 -0.89 1.11
CA LYS A 16 -8.13 -1.51 1.70
C LYS A 16 -8.80 -2.50 0.77
N ASN A 17 -8.76 -2.18 -0.52
CA ASN A 17 -9.37 -2.97 -1.57
C ASN A 17 -8.35 -3.84 -2.31
N PHE A 18 -7.20 -4.09 -1.71
CA PHE A 18 -6.24 -5.03 -2.27
C PHE A 18 -6.83 -6.45 -2.21
N HIS A 19 -6.78 -7.18 -3.32
CA HIS A 19 -7.30 -8.54 -3.40
C HIS A 19 -6.36 -9.42 -4.21
N PHE A 20 -5.86 -10.47 -3.54
CA PHE A 20 -4.83 -11.37 -4.05
C PHE A 20 -5.39 -12.47 -4.97
N ILE A 21 -6.65 -12.88 -4.77
CA ILE A 21 -7.23 -14.00 -5.52
C ILE A 21 -7.52 -13.58 -6.95
N ARG A 22 -6.86 -14.24 -7.90
CA ARG A 22 -6.93 -13.91 -9.33
C ARG A 22 -8.33 -14.11 -9.93
N ASN A 23 -8.98 -15.23 -9.64
CA ASN A 23 -10.27 -15.60 -10.24
C ASN A 23 -11.39 -15.57 -9.21
N SER A 24 -11.84 -14.36 -8.83
CA SER A 24 -12.92 -14.19 -7.87
C SER A 24 -13.92 -13.11 -8.32
N SER A 25 -15.18 -13.25 -7.93
CA SER A 25 -16.20 -12.22 -8.13
C SER A 25 -15.84 -10.90 -7.44
N LYS A 26 -15.08 -10.98 -6.33
CA LYS A 26 -14.54 -9.80 -5.63
C LYS A 26 -13.56 -9.04 -6.52
N LYS A 27 -12.67 -9.71 -7.25
CA LYS A 27 -11.74 -9.07 -8.19
C LYS A 27 -12.46 -8.28 -9.29
N LEU A 28 -13.53 -8.86 -9.86
CA LEU A 28 -14.34 -8.19 -10.88
C LEU A 28 -15.04 -6.94 -10.33
N ARG A 29 -15.58 -7.03 -9.11
CA ARG A 29 -16.20 -5.88 -8.44
C ARG A 29 -15.18 -4.76 -8.21
N LEU A 30 -14.00 -5.10 -7.70
CA LEU A 30 -12.91 -4.15 -7.49
C LEU A 30 -12.44 -3.48 -8.78
N ALA A 31 -12.44 -4.20 -9.90
CA ALA A 31 -12.14 -3.62 -11.20
C ALA A 31 -13.19 -2.55 -11.58
N SER A 32 -14.48 -2.84 -11.39
CA SER A 32 -15.55 -1.85 -11.62
C SER A 32 -15.40 -0.63 -10.70
N GLU A 33 -15.22 -0.86 -9.40
CA GLU A 33 -15.04 0.21 -8.40
C GLU A 33 -13.80 1.06 -8.70
N SER A 34 -12.71 0.46 -9.21
CA SER A 34 -11.52 1.21 -9.63
C SER A 34 -11.81 2.15 -10.81
N GLY A 35 -12.64 1.71 -11.77
CA GLY A 35 -13.11 2.52 -12.89
C GLY A 35 -13.98 3.70 -12.44
N GLU A 36 -14.91 3.46 -11.52
CA GLU A 36 -15.70 4.54 -10.91
C GLU A 36 -14.81 5.51 -10.12
N ARG A 37 -13.82 4.99 -9.40
CA ARG A 37 -12.91 5.79 -8.58
C ARG A 37 -12.07 6.73 -9.43
N ILE A 38 -11.51 6.28 -10.55
CA ILE A 38 -10.69 7.15 -11.40
C ILE A 38 -11.51 8.30 -11.99
N VAL A 39 -12.76 8.07 -12.39
CA VAL A 39 -13.68 9.12 -12.87
C VAL A 39 -13.91 10.17 -11.78
N GLN A 40 -14.12 9.74 -10.53
CA GLN A 40 -14.27 10.66 -9.40
C GLN A 40 -13.00 11.47 -9.11
N LEU A 41 -11.82 10.86 -9.23
CA LEU A 41 -10.54 11.56 -9.04
C LEU A 41 -10.32 12.62 -10.12
N VAL A 42 -10.64 12.31 -11.38
CA VAL A 42 -10.59 13.28 -12.49
C VAL A 42 -11.56 14.44 -12.25
N ASN A 43 -12.81 14.14 -11.89
CA ASN A 43 -13.82 15.18 -11.62
C ASN A 43 -13.47 16.08 -10.44
N SER A 44 -12.75 15.55 -9.45
CA SER A 44 -12.26 16.30 -8.29
C SER A 44 -10.86 16.92 -8.50
N GLN A 45 -10.30 16.82 -9.71
CA GLN A 45 -8.96 17.32 -10.05
C GLN A 45 -7.85 16.80 -9.11
N THR A 46 -8.02 15.58 -8.59
CA THR A 46 -7.02 14.96 -7.72
C THR A 46 -5.91 14.40 -8.58
N THR A 47 -4.70 14.88 -8.37
CA THR A 47 -3.50 14.42 -9.07
C THR A 47 -2.77 13.33 -8.30
N PHE A 48 -1.84 12.67 -8.97
CA PHE A 48 -0.96 11.68 -8.34
C PHE A 48 -0.19 12.26 -7.14
N ASN A 49 0.31 13.49 -7.24
CA ASN A 49 1.06 14.16 -6.19
C ASN A 49 0.21 14.50 -4.96
N ASP A 50 -1.11 14.62 -5.13
CA ASP A 50 -2.04 14.83 -4.01
C ASP A 50 -2.22 13.54 -3.18
N ILE A 51 -1.94 12.38 -3.77
CA ILE A 51 -2.09 11.06 -3.13
C ILE A 51 -0.73 10.53 -2.64
N LEU A 52 0.31 10.65 -3.47
CA LEU A 52 1.65 10.18 -3.13
C LEU A 52 2.47 11.31 -2.53
N ASN A 53 2.50 11.36 -1.20
CA ASN A 53 3.34 12.28 -0.44
C ASN A 53 4.30 11.53 0.50
N ALA A 54 5.20 12.25 1.16
CA ALA A 54 6.20 11.64 2.05
C ALA A 54 5.59 10.74 3.14
N LYS A 55 4.39 11.08 3.65
CA LYS A 55 3.67 10.24 4.62
C LYS A 55 3.15 8.96 3.97
N ALA A 56 2.59 9.04 2.76
CA ALA A 56 2.14 7.86 2.01
C ALA A 56 3.29 6.89 1.73
N ILE A 57 4.47 7.40 1.34
CA ILE A 57 5.66 6.58 1.13
C ILE A 57 6.11 5.91 2.43
N ARG A 58 6.22 6.66 3.53
CA ARG A 58 6.58 6.06 4.83
C ARG A 58 5.56 5.01 5.28
N ASN A 59 4.28 5.23 5.03
CA ASN A 59 3.24 4.24 5.32
C ASN A 59 3.38 2.99 4.45
N ALA A 60 3.74 3.14 3.17
CA ALA A 60 4.02 2.00 2.29
C ALA A 60 5.20 1.16 2.82
N ILE A 61 6.28 1.80 3.29
CA ILE A 61 7.42 1.12 3.92
C ILE A 61 6.99 0.38 5.19
N ARG A 62 6.17 1.01 6.05
CA ARG A 62 5.64 0.35 7.26
C ARG A 62 4.84 -0.90 6.95
N VAL A 63 3.95 -0.83 5.96
CA VAL A 63 3.14 -1.98 5.54
C VAL A 63 4.03 -3.08 4.96
N ASP A 64 4.99 -2.72 4.12
CA ASP A 64 5.92 -3.67 3.52
C ASP A 64 6.72 -4.44 4.58
N LEU A 65 7.24 -3.74 5.58
CA LEU A 65 7.97 -4.35 6.70
C LEU A 65 7.06 -5.21 7.59
N ALA A 66 5.85 -4.74 7.89
CA ALA A 66 4.87 -5.49 8.66
C ALA A 66 4.47 -6.82 7.97
N LEU A 67 4.44 -6.81 6.62
CA LEU A 67 4.12 -7.97 5.79
C LEU A 67 5.30 -8.92 5.54
N GLY A 68 6.54 -8.50 5.84
CA GLY A 68 7.74 -9.25 5.43
C GLY A 68 7.97 -9.18 3.92
N GLY A 69 7.88 -7.98 3.35
CA GLY A 69 8.05 -7.70 1.93
C GLY A 69 9.40 -8.12 1.34
N SER A 70 9.45 -8.19 0.01
CA SER A 70 10.68 -8.54 -0.71
C SER A 70 11.71 -7.43 -0.58
N THR A 71 13.00 -7.77 -0.46
CA THR A 71 14.09 -6.78 -0.49
C THR A 71 14.06 -5.89 -1.74
N ASN A 72 13.43 -6.30 -2.84
CA ASN A 72 13.26 -5.46 -4.03
C ASN A 72 12.42 -4.19 -3.77
N THR A 73 11.61 -4.15 -2.72
CA THR A 73 10.85 -2.94 -2.37
C THR A 73 11.75 -1.79 -1.95
N THR A 74 12.96 -2.07 -1.44
CA THR A 74 13.98 -1.05 -1.16
C THR A 74 14.56 -0.42 -2.42
N LEU A 75 14.28 -0.99 -3.61
CA LEU A 75 14.61 -0.39 -4.91
C LEU A 75 13.40 0.34 -5.51
N HIS A 76 12.23 -0.31 -5.49
CA HIS A 76 11.04 0.22 -6.16
C HIS A 76 10.41 1.41 -5.43
N ILE A 77 10.35 1.40 -4.09
CA ILE A 77 9.75 2.50 -3.34
C ILE A 77 10.54 3.81 -3.51
N PRO A 78 11.89 3.84 -3.41
CA PRO A 78 12.64 5.05 -3.71
C PRO A 78 12.48 5.52 -5.16
N ALA A 79 12.40 4.62 -6.14
CA ALA A 79 12.17 4.99 -7.53
C ALA A 79 10.79 5.66 -7.73
N ILE A 80 9.76 5.15 -7.07
CA ILE A 80 8.41 5.74 -7.09
C ILE A 80 8.40 7.09 -6.35
N ALA A 81 9.09 7.19 -5.21
CA ALA A 81 9.22 8.44 -4.45
C ALA A 81 9.92 9.52 -5.28
N TYR A 82 11.01 9.15 -5.98
CA TYR A 82 11.74 10.05 -6.88
C TYR A 82 10.83 10.60 -8.01
N ALA A 83 9.99 9.74 -8.61
CA ALA A 83 9.04 10.18 -9.62
C ALA A 83 7.99 11.19 -9.10
N ALA A 84 7.75 11.21 -7.80
CA ALA A 84 6.89 12.19 -7.11
C ALA A 84 7.67 13.39 -6.53
N GLY A 85 8.98 13.48 -6.77
CA GLY A 85 9.84 14.53 -6.20
C GLY A 85 10.06 14.40 -4.70
N ILE A 86 9.90 13.19 -4.14
CA ILE A 86 10.10 12.88 -2.72
C ILE A 86 11.44 12.18 -2.56
N ASP A 87 12.31 12.75 -1.74
CA ASP A 87 13.58 12.13 -1.39
C ASP A 87 13.40 11.11 -0.26
N ILE A 88 13.80 9.86 -0.51
CA ILE A 88 13.77 8.73 0.41
C ILE A 88 15.08 7.98 0.25
N ASN A 89 15.78 7.81 1.38
CA ASN A 89 17.02 7.07 1.46
C ASN A 89 16.81 5.69 2.09
N LEU A 90 17.80 4.81 1.94
CA LEU A 90 17.79 3.49 2.57
C LEU A 90 17.81 3.55 4.11
N THR A 91 18.37 4.61 4.71
CA THR A 91 18.35 4.76 6.18
C THR A 91 16.92 4.90 6.70
N THR A 92 15.99 5.46 5.91
CA THR A 92 14.56 5.50 6.28
C THR A 92 13.98 4.09 6.46
N PHE A 93 14.44 3.10 5.69
CA PHE A 93 14.01 1.72 5.86
C PHE A 93 14.57 1.12 7.16
N ASP A 94 15.85 1.36 7.45
CA ASP A 94 16.48 0.89 8.70
C ASP A 94 15.77 1.47 9.92
N ASP A 95 15.54 2.79 9.93
CA ASP A 95 14.86 3.50 11.02
C ASP A 95 13.46 2.93 11.27
N ILE A 96 12.66 2.74 10.21
CA ILE A 96 11.30 2.22 10.33
C ILE A 96 11.30 0.73 10.73
N SER A 97 12.26 -0.07 10.26
CA SER A 97 12.35 -1.50 10.59
C SER A 97 12.57 -1.76 12.08
N ARG A 98 13.16 -0.80 12.79
CA ARG A 98 13.33 -0.86 14.25
C ARG A 98 12.04 -0.58 15.01
N GLU A 99 11.10 0.13 14.39
CA GLU A 99 9.79 0.47 14.98
C GLU A 99 8.73 -0.59 14.68
N ILE A 100 8.78 -1.21 13.50
CA ILE A 100 7.70 -2.04 12.97
C ILE A 100 8.09 -3.52 13.01
N PRO A 101 7.45 -4.33 13.89
CA PRO A 101 7.62 -5.76 13.85
C PRO A 101 6.93 -6.35 12.61
N GLN A 102 7.50 -7.43 12.08
CA GLN A 102 6.81 -8.27 11.11
C GLN A 102 5.68 -9.02 11.83
N ILE A 103 4.44 -8.85 11.36
CA ILE A 103 3.24 -9.43 11.99
C ILE A 103 2.56 -10.51 11.13
N THR A 104 3.15 -10.85 9.97
CA THR A 104 2.65 -11.93 9.10
C THR A 104 3.74 -12.97 8.81
N SER A 105 3.35 -14.24 8.71
CA SER A 105 4.22 -15.35 8.34
C SER A 105 3.88 -15.82 6.93
N LEU A 106 4.43 -15.12 5.91
CA LEU A 106 4.13 -15.39 4.50
C LEU A 106 5.30 -16.08 3.80
N ARG A 107 5.01 -17.02 2.91
CA ARG A 107 6.00 -17.59 2.00
C ARG A 107 6.64 -16.48 1.15
N PRO A 108 7.97 -16.51 0.93
CA PRO A 108 8.87 -17.65 1.13
C PRO A 108 9.48 -17.79 2.54
N ALA A 109 9.32 -16.79 3.42
CA ALA A 109 9.96 -16.79 4.74
C ALA A 109 9.14 -17.49 5.82
N GLY A 110 7.83 -17.63 5.63
CA GLY A 110 6.89 -18.25 6.55
C GLY A 110 6.11 -19.41 5.94
N ASP A 111 5.09 -19.87 6.67
CA ASP A 111 4.34 -21.08 6.33
C ASP A 111 3.06 -20.81 5.53
N TYR A 112 2.51 -19.60 5.62
CA TYR A 112 1.22 -19.26 5.03
C TYR A 112 1.35 -18.61 3.64
N MET A 113 0.30 -18.75 2.84
CA MET A 113 0.20 -18.16 1.52
C MET A 113 -0.54 -16.82 1.57
N LEU A 114 -0.50 -16.07 0.48
CA LEU A 114 -1.23 -14.80 0.36
C LEU A 114 -2.76 -14.98 0.46
N GLU A 115 -3.25 -16.14 0.04
CA GLU A 115 -4.65 -16.56 0.18
C GLU A 115 -5.07 -16.66 1.65
N ASP A 116 -4.18 -17.13 2.53
CA ASP A 116 -4.44 -17.24 3.96
C ASP A 116 -4.51 -15.84 4.60
N LEU A 117 -3.64 -14.91 4.16
CA LEU A 117 -3.72 -13.51 4.57
C LEU A 117 -5.05 -12.88 4.13
N GLU A 118 -5.49 -13.13 2.90
CA GLU A 118 -6.80 -12.65 2.42
C GLU A 118 -7.93 -13.20 3.30
N ALA A 119 -7.90 -14.48 3.66
CA ALA A 119 -8.89 -15.10 4.54
C ALA A 119 -8.84 -14.51 5.98
N ALA A 120 -7.67 -14.09 6.44
CA ALA A 120 -7.46 -13.43 7.73
C ALA A 120 -7.87 -11.94 7.77
N GLY A 121 -8.40 -11.39 6.66
CA GLY A 121 -8.84 -10.00 6.57
C GLY A 121 -8.02 -9.11 5.62
N GLY A 122 -7.02 -9.69 4.97
CA GLY A 122 -6.20 -9.04 3.94
C GLY A 122 -5.33 -7.90 4.47
N VAL A 123 -4.87 -7.05 3.56
CA VAL A 123 -4.00 -5.91 3.89
C VAL A 123 -4.70 -4.90 4.82
N SER A 124 -6.04 -4.83 4.78
CA SER A 124 -6.81 -4.00 5.71
C SER A 124 -6.60 -4.39 7.17
N ALA A 125 -6.49 -5.69 7.48
CA ALA A 125 -6.28 -6.16 8.85
C ALA A 125 -4.90 -5.77 9.39
N VAL A 126 -3.90 -5.66 8.51
CA VAL A 126 -2.53 -5.23 8.84
C VAL A 126 -2.45 -3.71 9.09
N LEU A 127 -3.39 -2.94 8.53
CA LEU A 127 -3.43 -1.49 8.58
C LEU A 127 -4.29 -0.90 9.72
N ASN A 128 -4.94 -1.76 10.53
CA ASN A 128 -5.97 -1.37 11.49
C ASN A 128 -5.43 -0.70 12.76
#